data_AF-A0A3M1EZ76-F1
#
_entry.id   AF-A0A3M1EZ76-F1
#
_cell.length_a   1.000
_cell.length_b   1.000
_cell.length_c   1.000
_cell.angle_alpha   90.00
_cell.angle_beta   90.00
_cell.angle_gamma   90.00
#
_symmetry.space_group_name_H-M   'P 1'
#
loop_
_entity.id
_entity.type
_entity.pdbx_description
1 polymer ?
#
loop_
_entity_poly.entity_id
_entity_poly.type
_entity_poly.pdbx_seq_one_letter_code
_entity_poly.pdbx_strand_id
1 'polypeptide(L)'
;MASPFLRWGKRLLWANMVFSFVFLYAPIVILVAFSFNDSRLGARWVGFTTHWYVSMAQSEAVLSAVQNSLIVASVSTIISTILGTMTAIAMERFRFPFQRTYDGIL
;
A
#
# COMPACT_ATOMS: atom_id res chain seq x y z
N MET A 1 -40.20 3.38 -8.86
CA MET A 1 -40.11 4.03 -7.52
C MET A 1 -39.15 3.22 -6.66
N ALA A 2 -37.92 3.69 -6.43
CA ALA A 2 -36.95 2.98 -5.60
C ALA A 2 -37.35 3.11 -4.12
N SER A 3 -37.47 1.98 -3.41
CA SER A 3 -37.93 1.97 -2.02
C SER A 3 -36.98 2.76 -1.10
N PRO A 4 -37.50 3.53 -0.14
CA PRO A 4 -36.70 4.36 0.77
C PRO A 4 -35.66 3.54 1.54
N PHE A 5 -35.95 2.29 1.90
CA PHE A 5 -35.03 1.36 2.57
C PHE A 5 -33.71 1.14 1.81
N LEU A 6 -33.75 1.11 0.47
CA LEU A 6 -32.55 0.94 -0.36
C LEU A 6 -31.64 2.19 -0.34
N ARG A 7 -32.21 3.39 -0.13
CA ARG A 7 -31.44 4.64 -0.04
C ARG A 7 -30.65 4.73 1.27
N TRP A 8 -31.22 4.23 2.37
CA TRP A 8 -30.54 4.16 3.67
C TRP A 8 -29.40 3.15 3.67
N GLY A 9 -29.62 1.96 3.10
CA GLY A 9 -28.55 0.96 2.92
C GLY A 9 -27.37 1.50 2.11
N LYS A 10 -27.64 2.16 0.97
CA LYS A 10 -26.58 2.80 0.16
C LYS A 10 -25.81 3.86 0.95
N ARG A 11 -26.50 4.73 1.71
CA ARG A 11 -25.84 5.76 2.53
C ARG A 11 -24.92 5.16 3.59
N LEU A 12 -25.32 4.07 4.24
CA LEU A 12 -24.49 3.38 5.23
C LEU A 12 -23.24 2.73 4.60
N LEU A 13 -23.40 2.11 3.43
CA LEU A 13 -22.25 1.55 2.69
C LEU A 13 -21.26 2.65 2.27
N TRP A 14 -21.76 3.78 1.76
CA TRP A 14 -20.93 4.93 1.44
C TRP A 14 -20.23 5.51 2.68
N ALA A 15 -20.94 5.62 3.80
CA ALA A 15 -20.34 6.08 5.06
C ALA A 15 -19.25 5.13 5.56
N ASN A 16 -19.46 3.82 5.51
CA ASN A 16 -18.45 2.83 5.88
C ASN A 16 -17.23 2.87 4.97
N MET A 17 -17.44 3.01 3.65
CA MET A 17 -16.36 3.17 2.68
C MET A 17 -15.53 4.43 2.99
N VAL A 18 -16.18 5.59 3.11
CA VAL A 18 -15.49 6.85 3.44
C VAL A 18 -14.74 6.74 4.76
N PHE A 19 -15.37 6.18 5.80
CA PHE A 19 -14.73 6.00 7.10
C PHE A 19 -13.50 5.10 7.01
N SER A 20 -13.56 3.99 6.27
CA SER A 20 -12.42 3.08 6.08
C SER A 20 -11.27 3.76 5.36
N PHE A 21 -11.56 4.52 4.29
CA PHE A 21 -10.54 5.31 3.60
C PHE A 21 -9.94 6.38 4.52
N VAL A 22 -10.76 7.15 5.24
CA VAL A 22 -10.27 8.16 6.17
C VAL A 22 -9.40 7.53 7.25
N PHE A 23 -9.81 6.39 7.82
CA PHE A 23 -9.04 5.68 8.84
C PHE A 23 -7.68 5.21 8.33
N LEU A 24 -7.61 4.64 7.11
CA LEU A 24 -6.36 4.18 6.50
C LEU A 24 -5.43 5.33 6.12
N TYR A 25 -5.98 6.43 5.60
CA TYR A 25 -5.19 7.55 5.08
C TYR A 25 -4.88 8.63 6.13
N ALA A 26 -5.67 8.77 7.20
CA ALA A 26 -5.43 9.71 8.28
C ALA A 26 -4.01 9.64 8.87
N PRO A 27 -3.46 8.45 9.25
CA PRO A 27 -2.09 8.38 9.77
C PRO A 27 -1.04 8.79 8.73
N ILE A 28 -1.28 8.49 7.45
CA ILE A 28 -0.40 8.88 6.34
C ILE A 28 -0.41 10.41 6.19
N VAL A 29 -1.59 11.04 6.23
CA VAL A 29 -1.73 12.50 6.14
C VAL A 29 -1.07 13.18 7.35
N ILE A 30 -1.24 12.62 8.55
CA ILE A 30 -0.56 13.11 9.75
C ILE A 30 0.95 13.01 9.60
N LEU A 31 1.47 11.87 9.13
CA LEU A 31 2.90 11.69 8.86
C LEU A 31 3.44 12.73 7.87
N VAL A 32 2.72 12.97 6.76
CA VAL A 32 3.07 13.99 5.77
C VAL A 32 2.99 15.40 6.35
N ALA A 33 1.99 15.71 7.17
CA ALA A 33 1.92 17.02 7.82
C ALA A 33 3.11 17.24 8.77
N PHE A 34 3.49 16.21 9.54
CA PHE A 34 4.63 16.27 10.44
C PHE A 34 6.00 16.19 9.75
N SER A 35 6.10 15.71 8.51
CA SER A 35 7.37 15.73 7.76
C SER A 35 7.81 17.15 7.38
N PHE A 36 6.87 18.11 7.37
CA PHE A 36 7.16 19.53 7.25
C PHE A 36 7.39 20.24 8.59
N ASN A 37 7.39 19.52 9.72
CA ASN A 37 7.61 20.14 11.02
C ASN A 37 9.12 20.31 11.30
N ASP A 38 9.50 21.47 11.82
CA ASP A 38 10.89 21.79 12.17
C ASP A 38 11.36 21.15 13.51
N SER A 39 10.56 20.26 14.09
CA SER A 39 10.86 19.52 15.31
C SER A 39 11.60 18.21 15.00
N ARG A 40 12.69 17.91 15.71
CA ARG A 40 13.50 16.70 15.48
C ARG A 40 12.89 15.41 16.02
N LEU A 41 12.22 15.46 17.17
CA LEU A 41 11.84 14.25 17.94
C LEU A 41 10.50 14.38 18.68
N GLY A 42 9.72 15.45 18.46
CA GLY A 42 8.48 15.69 19.20
C GLY A 42 7.30 16.04 18.31
N ALA A 43 6.11 15.48 18.61
CA ALA A 43 4.83 15.79 17.98
C ALA A 43 4.30 17.21 18.35
N ARG A 44 5.18 18.11 18.77
CA ARG A 44 4.88 19.52 18.98
C ARG A 44 5.14 20.24 17.65
N TRP A 45 4.14 20.97 17.17
CA TRP A 45 4.29 21.83 16.01
C TRP A 45 5.17 23.03 16.38
N VAL A 46 6.35 23.14 15.77
CA VAL A 46 7.31 24.23 16.03
C VAL A 46 7.32 25.24 14.88
N GLY A 47 7.25 24.75 13.64
CA GLY A 47 7.25 25.59 12.44
C GLY A 47 7.24 24.73 11.18
N PHE A 48 7.00 25.36 10.03
CA PHE A 48 7.05 24.71 8.72
C PHE A 48 8.46 24.77 8.14
N THR A 49 9.00 23.63 7.70
CA THR A 49 10.33 23.50 7.09
C THR A 49 10.35 22.47 5.97
N THR A 50 11.27 22.64 5.02
CA THR A 50 11.59 21.65 3.98
C THR A 50 13.03 21.14 4.10
N HIS A 51 13.75 21.56 5.14
CA HIS A 51 15.16 21.24 5.36
C HIS A 51 15.45 19.73 5.35
N TRP A 52 14.55 18.92 5.93
CA TRP A 52 14.69 17.46 5.98
C TRP A 52 14.77 16.82 4.59
N TYR A 53 13.97 17.31 3.64
CA TYR A 53 13.99 16.80 2.26
C TYR A 53 15.31 17.14 1.56
N VAL A 54 15.84 18.35 1.78
CA VAL A 54 17.15 18.75 1.24
C VAL A 54 18.27 17.92 1.86
N SER A 55 18.24 17.72 3.18
CA SER A 55 19.22 16.89 3.89
C SER A 55 19.19 15.43 3.43
N MET A 56 18.01 14.86 3.17
CA MET A 56 17.88 13.52 2.60
C MET A 56 18.43 13.45 1.17
N ALA A 57 18.15 14.45 0.33
CA ALA A 57 18.65 14.50 -1.04
C ALA A 57 20.17 14.70 -1.14
N GLN A 58 20.82 15.24 -0.10
CA GLN A 58 22.27 15.39 -0.03
C GLN A 58 22.97 14.21 0.68
N SER A 59 22.20 13.30 1.30
CA SER A 59 22.74 12.16 2.01
C SER A 59 23.00 10.99 1.05
N GLU A 60 24.26 10.69 0.78
CA GLU A 60 24.65 9.52 -0.03
C GLU A 60 24.12 8.21 0.56
N ALA A 61 24.04 8.10 1.88
CA ALA A 61 23.50 6.92 2.56
C ALA A 61 22.01 6.72 2.27
N VAL A 62 21.22 7.81 2.28
CA VAL A 62 19.79 7.74 1.94
C VAL A 62 19.60 7.44 0.46
N LEU A 63 20.32 8.14 -0.42
CA LEU A 63 20.21 7.93 -1.86
C LEU A 63 20.61 6.51 -2.28
N SER A 64 21.69 5.97 -1.74
CA SER A 64 22.11 4.58 -2.01
C SER A 64 21.09 3.57 -1.47
N ALA A 65 20.49 3.80 -0.30
CA ALA A 65 19.42 2.96 0.23
C ALA A 65 18.17 2.96 -0.68
N VAL A 66 17.78 4.12 -1.21
CA VAL A 66 16.67 4.25 -2.17
C VAL A 66 16.99 3.50 -3.47
N GLN A 67 18.19 3.68 -4.02
CA GLN A 67 18.62 3.00 -5.24
C GLN A 67 18.61 1.47 -5.07
N ASN A 68 19.18 0.97 -3.97
CA ASN A 68 19.19 -0.45 -3.65
C ASN A 68 17.77 -1.00 -3.54
N SER A 69 16.88 -0.27 -2.85
CA SER A 69 15.48 -0.67 -2.70
C SER A 69 14.75 -0.73 -4.05
N LEU A 70 14.98 0.24 -4.94
CA LEU A 70 14.40 0.26 -6.27
C LEU A 70 14.86 -0.91 -7.14
N ILE A 71 16.17 -1.22 -7.10
CA ILE A 71 16.73 -2.36 -7.84
C ILE A 71 16.12 -3.66 -7.33
N VAL A 72 16.13 -3.88 -6.01
CA VAL A 72 15.60 -5.09 -5.38
C VAL A 72 14.10 -5.23 -5.65
N ALA A 73 13.32 -4.17 -5.47
CA ALA A 73 11.89 -4.17 -5.74
C ALA A 73 11.59 -4.51 -7.20
N SER A 74 12.28 -3.88 -8.15
CA SER A 74 12.05 -4.10 -9.58
C SER A 74 12.35 -5.54 -10.00
N VAL A 75 13.51 -6.07 -9.60
CA VAL A 75 13.91 -7.45 -9.92
C VAL A 75 12.96 -8.45 -9.26
N SER A 76 12.62 -8.23 -7.99
CA SER A 76 11.68 -9.08 -7.25
C SER A 76 10.29 -9.09 -7.91
N THR A 77 9.75 -7.94 -8.29
CA THR A 77 8.46 -7.83 -8.97
C THR A 77 8.47 -8.56 -10.32
N ILE A 78 9.52 -8.41 -11.13
CA ILE A 78 9.62 -9.10 -12.43
C ILE A 78 9.62 -10.62 -12.23
N ILE A 79 10.49 -11.12 -11.36
CA ILE A 79 10.60 -12.57 -11.10
C ILE A 79 9.28 -13.11 -10.53
N SER A 80 8.72 -12.43 -9.54
CA SER A 80 7.46 -12.82 -8.90
C SER A 80 6.29 -12.83 -9.89
N THR A 81 6.21 -11.84 -10.79
CA THR A 81 5.17 -11.78 -11.81
C THR A 81 5.31 -12.93 -12.80
N ILE A 82 6.52 -13.19 -13.31
CA ILE A 82 6.77 -14.30 -14.26
C ILE A 82 6.40 -15.64 -13.61
N LEU A 83 6.90 -15.91 -12.39
CA LEU A 83 6.60 -17.14 -11.67
C LEU A 83 5.11 -17.26 -11.33
N GLY A 84 4.48 -16.19 -10.88
CA GLY A 84 3.05 -16.14 -10.56
C GLY A 84 2.19 -16.39 -11.79
N THR A 85 2.48 -15.73 -12.91
CA THR A 85 1.76 -15.93 -14.18
C THR A 85 1.95 -17.33 -14.73
N MET A 86 3.18 -17.88 -14.71
CA MET A 86 3.42 -19.26 -15.13
C MET A 86 2.66 -20.26 -14.25
N THR A 87 2.62 -20.04 -12.93
CA THR A 87 1.87 -20.88 -11.99
C THR A 87 0.37 -20.82 -12.27
N ALA A 88 -0.18 -19.62 -12.48
CA ALA A 88 -1.59 -19.44 -12.82
C ALA A 88 -1.97 -20.18 -14.11
N ILE A 89 -1.17 -20.04 -15.18
CA ILE A 89 -1.38 -20.75 -16.45
C ILE A 89 -1.25 -22.26 -16.26
N ALA A 90 -0.26 -22.70 -15.47
CA ALA A 90 -0.04 -24.12 -15.20
C ALA A 90 -1.24 -24.76 -14.49
N MET A 91 -1.80 -24.07 -13.49
CA MET A 91 -2.97 -24.53 -12.74
C MET A 91 -4.26 -24.55 -13.59
N GLU A 92 -4.43 -23.59 -14.50
CA GLU A 92 -5.62 -23.52 -15.37
C GLU A 92 -5.56 -24.55 -16.50
N ARG A 93 -4.38 -24.73 -17.13
CA ARG A 93 -4.27 -25.49 -18.38
C ARG A 93 -3.84 -26.95 -18.20
N PHE A 94 -3.16 -27.29 -17.11
CA PHE A 94 -2.66 -28.64 -16.86
C PHE A 94 -3.31 -29.27 -15.63
N ARG A 95 -3.82 -30.50 -15.78
CA ARG A 95 -4.35 -31.27 -14.65
C ARG A 95 -3.21 -32.00 -13.95
N PHE A 96 -2.57 -31.36 -12.98
CA PHE A 96 -1.51 -31.97 -12.18
C PHE A 96 -2.09 -32.86 -11.06
N PRO A 97 -1.41 -33.97 -10.68
CA PRO A 97 -1.89 -34.85 -9.62
C PRO A 97 -2.04 -34.16 -8.25
N PHE A 98 -1.35 -33.04 -8.02
CA PHE A 98 -1.44 -32.24 -6.79
C PHE A 98 -2.72 -31.36 -6.71
N GLN A 99 -3.52 -31.25 -7.79
CA GLN A 99 -4.82 -30.55 -7.75
C GLN A 99 -5.82 -31.22 -6.80
N ARG A 100 -5.78 -32.55 -6.66
CA ARG A 100 -6.71 -33.30 -5.79
C ARG A 100 -6.54 -33.00 -4.30
N THR A 101 -5.38 -32.52 -3.88
CA THR A 101 -5.14 -32.10 -2.49
C THR A 101 -5.64 -30.68 -2.23
N TYR A 102 -5.60 -29.79 -3.22
CA TYR A 102 -6.14 -28.43 -3.10
C TYR A 102 -7.68 -28.41 -3.17
N ASP A 103 -8.28 -29.19 -4.07
CA ASP A 103 -9.74 -29.32 -4.19
C ASP A 103 -10.39 -30.12 -3.05
N GLY A 104 -9.59 -30.85 -2.26
CA GLY A 104 -10.06 -31.62 -1.10
C GLY A 104 -9.96 -30.88 0.24
N ILE A 105 -9.32 -29.71 0.28
CA ILE A 105 -9.11 -28.89 1.49
C ILE A 105 -9.95 -27.60 1.49
N LEU A 106 -10.45 -27.16 0.33
CA LEU A 106 -11.47 -26.10 0.20
C LEU A 106 -12.88 -26.68 0.22
#